data_AF-A0A0A0LKJ0-F1
#
_entry.id   AF-A0A0A0LKJ0-F1
#
_cell.length_a   1.000
_cell.length_b   1.000
_cell.length_c   1.000
_cell.angle_alpha   90.00
_cell.angle_beta   90.00
_cell.angle_gamma   90.00
#
_symmetry.space_group_name_H-M   'P 1'
#
loop_
_entity.id
_entity.type
_entity.pdbx_description
1 polymer ?
#
loop_
_entity_poly.entity_id
_entity_poly.type
_entity_poly.pdbx_seq_one_letter_code
_entity_poly.pdbx_strand_id
1 'polypeptide(L)'
;MTAPDTEPVVPSSSQVKVKKKKQKTAAVSNSGVDLKSIIHNHALFFDKLVELIPVRFYLSSDEKGKPWFQGLSKKEKAMAKKESKENLKKARRDRMDPEKSSKSTVHLLKESLENEKLKSKNDDDGDDVKPVATGWDSDDQSVTYEELRQRLHRKIEEFRVNRNTGCSNREKKRNERNERREAIQKKRKRENDSDEKKSVTMPSEIEMERNVVEASKELAFGHVKLGTEEEQGKNKKKKLSKLKELEKAKKLEEAKKDPGKGEIVLKKHSWQAATSRAAGFKVHDDPQRLMKSLRKEKKQQLKSVEKWKGRIETTQKMKAERQQKRSENIAQKIHDKKMKRIEKREKKLMRPGFEGRKDGFINGSSA
;
A
#
# COMPACT_ATOMS: atom_id res chain seq x y z
N MET A 1 -57.76 55.70 18.06
CA MET A 1 -56.58 55.04 18.64
C MET A 1 -55.59 54.80 17.50
N THR A 2 -54.39 55.37 17.63
CA THR A 2 -53.15 55.03 16.90
C THR A 2 -53.20 54.94 15.37
N ALA A 3 -53.09 56.13 14.78
CA ALA A 3 -52.13 56.61 13.79
C ALA A 3 -51.87 55.88 12.43
N PRO A 4 -51.58 56.67 11.38
CA PRO A 4 -51.71 56.34 9.96
C PRO A 4 -50.35 56.13 9.28
N ASP A 5 -50.30 55.72 8.02
CA ASP A 5 -49.19 56.10 7.12
C ASP A 5 -49.61 56.08 5.63
N THR A 6 -50.08 57.26 5.23
CA THR A 6 -49.83 58.03 4.01
C THR A 6 -48.87 57.46 2.95
N GLU A 7 -49.31 57.48 1.69
CA GLU A 7 -48.51 57.32 0.47
C GLU A 7 -47.32 58.30 0.38
N PRO A 8 -46.37 58.11 -0.56
CA PRO A 8 -46.44 59.03 -1.70
C PRO A 8 -45.94 58.52 -3.07
N VAL A 9 -46.60 59.09 -4.07
CA VAL A 9 -46.32 59.20 -5.50
C VAL A 9 -45.01 59.97 -5.79
N VAL A 10 -44.31 59.54 -6.84
CA VAL A 10 -43.13 60.17 -7.47
C VAL A 10 -43.52 61.48 -8.17
N PRO A 11 -42.70 62.55 -8.12
CA PRO A 11 -42.26 63.12 -9.40
C PRO A 11 -40.85 63.74 -9.44
N SER A 12 -40.45 63.96 -10.69
CA SER A 12 -39.18 64.39 -11.27
C SER A 12 -38.73 65.84 -10.99
N SER A 13 -37.40 66.04 -11.15
CA SER A 13 -36.67 67.24 -11.61
C SER A 13 -36.53 68.46 -10.68
N SER A 14 -35.28 68.89 -10.45
CA SER A 14 -34.78 70.25 -10.77
C SER A 14 -33.38 70.49 -10.16
N GLN A 15 -32.47 71.04 -10.97
CA GLN A 15 -31.10 71.39 -10.60
C GLN A 15 -31.01 72.61 -9.68
N VAL A 16 -30.09 72.63 -8.71
CA VAL A 16 -29.49 73.87 -8.18
C VAL A 16 -27.99 73.69 -7.92
N LYS A 17 -27.19 74.52 -8.58
CA LYS A 17 -25.75 74.71 -8.40
C LYS A 17 -25.41 75.15 -6.98
N VAL A 18 -24.41 74.54 -6.34
CA VAL A 18 -23.65 75.22 -5.27
C VAL A 18 -22.15 75.01 -5.45
N LYS A 19 -21.47 76.15 -5.46
CA LYS A 19 -20.06 76.40 -5.73
C LYS A 19 -19.14 75.51 -4.88
N LYS A 20 -18.18 74.82 -5.52
CA LYS A 20 -17.00 74.26 -4.85
C LYS A 20 -16.16 75.40 -4.28
N LYS A 21 -16.46 75.78 -3.03
CA LYS A 21 -15.62 76.67 -2.23
C LYS A 21 -14.36 75.90 -1.87
N LYS A 22 -13.27 76.31 -2.50
CA LYS A 22 -11.90 75.88 -2.22
C LYS A 22 -11.58 76.16 -0.76
N GLN A 23 -11.70 75.14 0.10
CA GLN A 23 -10.91 75.10 1.33
C GLN A 23 -9.53 74.57 0.95
N LYS A 24 -8.67 75.51 0.54
CA LYS A 24 -7.25 75.37 0.80
C LYS A 24 -7.10 75.43 2.32
N THR A 25 -6.91 74.29 2.97
CA THR A 25 -6.08 74.26 4.16
C THR A 25 -4.64 74.35 3.65
N ALA A 26 -4.19 75.60 3.55
CA ALA A 26 -2.78 75.90 3.45
C ALA A 26 -2.12 75.39 4.73
N ALA A 27 -1.07 74.59 4.54
CA ALA A 27 0.20 74.56 5.25
C ALA A 27 0.25 74.63 6.79
N VAL A 28 1.24 73.89 7.32
CA VAL A 28 1.78 73.84 8.68
C VAL A 28 1.04 72.82 9.57
N SER A 29 1.66 71.72 10.01
CA SER A 29 3.03 71.51 10.48
C SER A 29 3.79 70.48 9.63
N ASN A 30 5.08 70.65 9.32
CA ASN A 30 6.18 70.19 10.17
C ASN A 30 5.76 69.20 11.28
N SER A 31 5.09 68.12 10.92
CA SER A 31 5.15 66.94 11.76
C SER A 31 6.44 66.24 11.34
N GLY A 32 7.43 66.22 12.24
CA GLY A 32 8.61 65.37 12.13
C GLY A 32 8.25 63.88 12.17
N VAL A 33 7.21 63.46 11.45
CA VAL A 33 6.88 62.06 11.22
C VAL A 33 7.85 61.57 10.16
N ASP A 34 8.80 60.81 10.64
CA ASP A 34 9.75 60.10 9.82
C ASP A 34 9.00 59.24 8.79
N LEU A 35 8.97 59.66 7.52
CA LEU A 35 8.34 58.90 6.43
C LEU A 35 8.85 57.45 6.40
N LYS A 36 10.12 57.24 6.79
CA LYS A 36 10.71 55.89 6.87
C LYS A 36 9.97 55.04 7.91
N SER A 37 9.61 55.60 9.05
CA SER A 37 8.81 54.92 10.07
C SER A 37 7.42 54.53 9.55
N ILE A 38 6.77 55.40 8.78
CA ILE A 38 5.44 55.12 8.19
C ILE A 38 5.55 53.99 7.16
N ILE A 39 6.53 54.06 6.25
CA ILE A 39 6.77 53.01 5.25
C ILE A 39 7.11 51.68 5.93
N HIS A 40 7.93 51.70 6.98
CA HIS A 40 8.26 50.52 7.76
C HIS A 40 7.02 49.90 8.43
N ASN A 41 6.15 50.72 9.02
CA ASN A 41 4.90 50.26 9.63
C ASN A 41 3.96 49.62 8.60
N HIS A 42 3.86 50.19 7.40
CA HIS A 42 3.10 49.59 6.31
C HIS A 42 3.71 48.27 5.84
N ALA A 43 5.03 48.18 5.72
CA ALA A 43 5.71 46.92 5.38
C ALA A 43 5.41 45.81 6.40
N LEU A 44 5.50 46.12 7.70
CA LEU A 44 5.15 45.19 8.77
C LEU A 44 3.67 44.79 8.74
N PHE A 45 2.78 45.70 8.36
CA PHE A 45 1.35 45.41 8.20
C PHE A 45 1.10 44.41 7.06
N PHE A 46 1.75 44.60 5.90
CA PHE A 46 1.64 43.66 4.78
C PHE A 46 2.25 42.29 5.10
N ASP A 47 3.37 42.24 5.82
CA ASP A 47 3.97 40.98 6.28
C ASP A 47 2.98 40.18 7.15
N LYS A 48 2.30 40.86 8.09
CA LYS A 48 1.24 40.25 8.92
C LYS A 48 0.05 39.76 8.09
N LEU A 49 -0.35 40.47 7.03
CA LEU A 49 -1.41 40.02 6.14
C LEU A 49 -1.02 38.74 5.39
N VAL A 50 0.22 38.64 4.93
CA VAL A 50 0.75 37.45 4.26
C VAL A 50 0.82 36.26 5.23
N GLU A 51 1.09 36.49 6.51
CA GLU A 51 1.08 35.45 7.54
C GLU A 51 -0.29 34.83 7.79
N LEU A 52 -1.38 35.60 7.63
CA LEU A 52 -2.75 35.10 7.82
C LEU A 52 -3.16 34.10 6.74
N ILE A 53 -2.51 34.13 5.58
CA ILE A 53 -2.81 33.25 4.47
C ILE A 53 -1.93 32.00 4.58
N PRO A 54 -2.52 30.79 4.50
CA PRO A 54 -1.73 29.56 4.63
C PRO A 54 -0.59 29.47 3.63
N VAL A 55 0.58 29.08 4.13
CA VAL A 55 1.85 28.88 3.39
C VAL A 55 1.68 28.10 2.08
N ARG A 56 0.74 27.14 2.05
CA ARG A 56 0.44 26.26 0.91
C ARG A 56 0.06 26.99 -0.38
N PHE A 57 -0.40 28.23 -0.30
CA PHE A 57 -0.82 29.01 -1.47
C PHE A 57 0.32 29.84 -2.07
N TYR A 58 1.38 30.12 -1.30
CA TYR A 58 2.54 30.90 -1.77
C TYR A 58 3.72 30.04 -2.14
N LEU A 59 4.04 29.05 -1.31
CA LEU A 59 4.99 28.03 -1.68
C LEU A 59 4.24 26.98 -2.45
N SER A 60 4.60 26.80 -3.72
CA SER A 60 4.29 25.60 -4.47
C SER A 60 4.76 24.44 -3.61
N SER A 61 3.82 23.80 -2.91
CA SER A 61 4.09 22.50 -2.33
C SER A 61 4.48 21.69 -3.53
N ASP A 62 5.76 21.36 -3.67
CA ASP A 62 6.25 20.49 -4.72
C ASP A 62 5.46 19.18 -4.59
N GLU A 63 4.29 19.14 -5.21
CA GLU A 63 3.55 17.95 -5.58
C GLU A 63 4.27 17.26 -6.74
N LYS A 64 5.58 17.52 -6.92
CA LYS A 64 6.53 16.56 -7.48
C LYS A 64 6.42 15.33 -6.60
N GLY A 65 5.60 14.41 -7.11
CA GLY A 65 4.74 13.57 -6.30
C GLY A 65 5.48 12.77 -5.25
N LYS A 66 4.77 12.49 -4.15
CA LYS A 66 5.02 11.35 -3.24
C LYS A 66 5.91 10.33 -3.95
N PRO A 67 7.19 10.16 -3.54
CA PRO A 67 8.18 9.40 -4.30
C PRO A 67 7.55 8.10 -4.75
N TRP A 68 7.14 8.07 -6.02
CA TRP A 68 6.34 6.98 -6.50
C TRP A 68 7.34 5.88 -6.76
N PHE A 69 7.49 4.98 -5.80
CA PHE A 69 8.54 3.95 -5.83
C PHE A 69 8.36 2.91 -6.95
N GLN A 70 7.57 3.17 -7.99
CA GLN A 70 7.57 2.32 -9.17
C GLN A 70 8.78 2.67 -10.04
N GLY A 71 9.36 1.67 -10.70
CA GLY A 71 10.59 1.83 -11.50
C GLY A 71 11.90 1.61 -10.75
N LEU A 72 12.03 2.05 -9.49
CA LEU A 72 13.30 1.94 -8.73
C LEU A 72 13.72 0.49 -8.42
N SER A 73 15.03 0.24 -8.34
CA SER A 73 15.57 -1.08 -7.95
C SER A 73 15.23 -1.43 -6.49
N LYS A 74 15.36 -2.70 -6.09
CA LYS A 74 15.06 -3.12 -4.70
C LYS A 74 15.94 -2.38 -3.67
N LYS A 75 17.21 -2.14 -4.00
CA LYS A 75 18.18 -1.43 -3.16
C LYS A 75 17.82 0.05 -3.04
N GLU A 76 17.56 0.72 -4.16
CA GLU A 76 17.09 2.12 -4.17
C GLU A 76 15.77 2.30 -3.42
N LYS A 77 14.82 1.37 -3.58
CA LYS A 77 13.55 1.36 -2.83
C LYS A 77 13.77 1.23 -1.32
N ALA A 78 14.82 0.55 -0.87
CA ALA A 78 15.15 0.43 0.54
C ALA A 78 15.80 1.72 1.05
N MET A 79 16.73 2.28 0.29
CA MET A 79 17.40 3.55 0.60
C MET A 79 16.41 4.70 0.68
N ALA A 80 15.57 4.90 -0.33
CA ALA A 80 14.58 5.98 -0.34
C ALA A 80 13.50 5.82 0.77
N LYS A 81 13.20 4.58 1.20
CA LYS A 81 12.34 4.35 2.38
C LYS A 81 13.04 4.63 3.70
N LYS A 82 14.36 4.42 3.79
CA LYS A 82 15.16 4.76 4.96
C LYS A 82 15.23 6.28 5.10
N GLU A 83 15.53 6.97 4.00
CA GLU A 83 15.55 8.42 3.91
C GLU A 83 14.18 9.03 4.27
N SER A 84 13.08 8.51 3.72
CA SER A 84 11.73 8.97 4.09
C SER A 84 11.42 8.82 5.59
N LYS A 85 11.89 7.75 6.23
CA LYS A 85 11.74 7.57 7.69
C LYS A 85 12.62 8.53 8.49
N GLU A 86 13.82 8.81 8.01
CA GLU A 86 14.75 9.75 8.63
C GLU A 86 14.22 11.18 8.50
N ASN A 87 13.72 11.58 7.34
CA ASN A 87 13.05 12.86 7.10
C ASN A 87 11.83 13.03 8.00
N LEU A 88 11.00 11.99 8.18
CA LEU A 88 9.87 12.04 9.10
C LEU A 88 10.31 12.19 10.57
N LYS A 89 11.40 11.53 10.98
CA LYS A 89 11.97 11.69 12.33
C LYS A 89 12.55 13.09 12.51
N LYS A 90 13.21 13.64 11.49
CA LYS A 90 13.77 14.99 11.49
C LYS A 90 12.65 16.02 11.61
N ALA A 91 11.61 15.93 10.78
CA ALA A 91 10.43 16.79 10.88
C ALA A 91 9.73 16.72 12.24
N ARG A 92 9.71 15.55 12.89
CA ARG A 92 9.18 15.42 14.27
C ARG A 92 10.06 16.11 15.32
N ARG A 93 11.39 16.12 15.13
CA ARG A 93 12.31 16.87 15.99
C ARG A 93 12.20 18.36 15.73
N ASP A 94 12.22 18.77 14.47
CA ASP A 94 12.13 20.19 14.09
C ASP A 94 10.81 20.82 14.56
N ARG A 95 9.71 20.05 14.63
CA ARG A 95 8.46 20.49 15.25
C ARG A 95 8.58 20.79 16.75
N MET A 96 9.52 20.17 17.43
CA MET A 96 9.79 20.38 18.85
C MET A 96 10.87 21.45 19.09
N ASP A 97 11.54 21.94 18.04
CA ASP A 97 12.55 22.98 18.13
C ASP A 97 11.86 24.36 17.99
N PRO A 98 11.98 25.28 18.98
CA PRO A 98 11.30 26.58 18.95
C PRO A 98 11.79 27.50 17.82
N GLU A 99 13.06 27.43 17.46
CA GLU A 99 13.65 28.23 16.37
C GLU A 99 13.16 27.79 14.97
N LYS A 100 12.85 26.50 14.78
CA LYS A 100 12.38 25.97 13.50
C LYS A 100 10.86 25.96 13.37
N SER A 101 10.16 25.81 14.49
CA SER A 101 8.68 25.81 14.53
C SER A 101 8.07 27.21 14.45
N SER A 102 8.83 28.26 14.74
CA SER A 102 8.41 29.66 14.64
C SER A 102 8.62 30.29 13.25
N LYS A 103 9.02 29.51 12.24
CA LYS A 103 9.21 30.02 10.87
C LYS A 103 7.88 30.52 10.28
N SER A 104 7.78 31.84 10.13
CA SER A 104 6.67 32.54 9.48
C SER A 104 6.61 32.25 7.97
N THR A 105 5.44 32.39 7.35
CA THR A 105 5.23 32.31 5.89
C THR A 105 6.21 33.19 5.12
N VAL A 106 6.44 34.41 5.62
CA VAL A 106 7.39 35.37 5.03
C VAL A 106 8.82 34.86 5.13
N HIS A 107 9.18 34.24 6.26
CA HIS A 107 10.51 33.66 6.45
C HIS A 107 10.77 32.50 5.48
N LEU A 108 9.78 31.63 5.28
CA LEU A 108 9.88 30.52 4.32
C LEU A 108 10.01 31.02 2.87
N LEU A 109 9.32 32.12 2.52
CA LEU A 109 9.44 32.73 1.20
C LEU A 109 10.83 33.32 0.97
N LYS A 110 11.39 34.02 1.98
CA LYS A 110 12.76 34.54 1.95
C LYS A 110 13.78 33.41 1.81
N GLU A 111 13.63 32.33 2.59
CA GLU A 111 14.49 31.13 2.51
C GLU A 111 14.40 30.46 1.13
N SER A 112 13.21 30.41 0.51
CA SER A 112 13.04 29.88 -0.84
C SER A 112 13.75 30.73 -1.89
N LEU A 113 13.61 32.06 -1.83
CA LEU A 113 14.27 32.99 -2.76
C LEU A 113 15.79 32.97 -2.60
N GLU A 114 16.29 32.83 -1.37
CA GLU A 114 17.73 32.70 -1.11
C GLU A 114 18.27 31.38 -1.64
N ASN A 115 17.56 30.27 -1.43
CA ASN A 115 17.92 28.98 -2.02
C ASN A 115 17.89 28.99 -3.55
N GLU A 116 16.93 29.69 -4.16
CA GLU A 116 16.85 29.86 -5.62
C GLU A 116 18.00 30.71 -6.14
N LYS A 117 18.34 31.81 -5.46
CA LYS A 117 19.53 32.62 -5.76
C LYS A 117 20.82 31.82 -5.62
N LEU A 118 20.96 31.02 -4.57
CA LEU A 118 22.13 30.16 -4.37
C LEU A 118 22.20 29.05 -5.42
N LYS A 119 21.06 28.52 -5.88
CA LYS A 119 21.02 27.54 -6.96
C LYS A 119 21.42 28.16 -8.29
N SER A 120 20.85 29.32 -8.63
CA SER A 120 21.23 30.10 -9.81
C SER A 120 22.72 30.50 -9.81
N LYS A 121 23.33 30.66 -8.63
CA LYS A 121 24.74 31.03 -8.48
C LYS A 121 25.72 29.84 -8.52
N ASN A 122 25.22 28.62 -8.36
CA ASN A 122 26.00 27.39 -8.53
C ASN A 122 25.92 26.82 -9.96
N ASP A 123 24.95 27.27 -10.75
CA ASP A 123 24.74 26.87 -12.15
C ASP A 123 25.23 27.95 -13.15
N ASP A 124 26.00 28.96 -12.68
CA ASP A 124 26.51 30.07 -13.50
C ASP A 124 27.88 29.74 -14.14
N ASP A 125 27.85 28.77 -15.04
CA ASP A 125 28.61 28.84 -16.30
C ASP A 125 27.56 28.68 -17.42
N GLY A 126 26.94 29.79 -17.83
CA GLY A 126 26.27 29.88 -19.13
C GLY A 126 24.80 30.30 -19.14
N ASP A 127 24.62 31.56 -19.57
CA ASP A 127 23.50 32.12 -20.33
C ASP A 127 22.22 32.57 -19.60
N ASP A 128 22.04 33.89 -19.64
CA ASP A 128 20.83 34.66 -19.30
C ASP A 128 19.66 34.27 -20.22
N VAL A 129 18.63 33.59 -19.70
CA VAL A 129 17.31 33.57 -20.36
C VAL A 129 16.17 33.68 -19.34
N LYS A 130 15.39 34.76 -19.51
CA LYS A 130 14.09 35.02 -18.87
C LYS A 130 13.13 33.82 -18.97
N PRO A 131 12.28 33.56 -17.95
CA PRO A 131 11.37 32.43 -17.98
C PRO A 131 10.21 32.65 -18.96
N VAL A 132 10.18 31.86 -20.04
CA VAL A 132 9.04 31.71 -20.96
C VAL A 132 7.97 30.85 -20.31
N ALA A 133 6.73 31.31 -20.45
CA ALA A 133 5.53 30.70 -19.94
C ALA A 133 5.33 29.26 -20.41
N THR A 134 4.83 28.44 -19.49
CA THR A 134 4.30 27.09 -19.67
C THR A 134 3.19 27.08 -20.72
N GLY A 135 3.53 26.74 -21.96
CA GLY A 135 2.59 26.38 -23.01
C GLY A 135 2.22 24.90 -22.88
N TRP A 136 0.98 24.63 -22.47
CA TRP A 136 0.36 23.32 -22.65
C TRP A 136 -0.05 23.20 -24.11
N ASP A 137 0.82 22.61 -24.93
CA ASP A 137 0.42 22.14 -26.24
C ASP A 137 -0.33 20.82 -26.05
N SER A 138 -1.63 20.82 -26.33
CA SER A 138 -2.45 19.62 -26.35
C SER A 138 -3.53 19.78 -27.40
N ASP A 139 -3.19 19.32 -28.60
CA ASP A 139 -4.07 18.77 -29.62
C ASP A 139 -5.36 19.56 -29.92
N ASP A 140 -5.20 20.67 -30.65
CA ASP A 140 -6.28 21.25 -31.47
C ASP A 140 -6.54 20.36 -32.70
N GLN A 141 -7.16 19.21 -32.45
CA GLN A 141 -7.88 18.48 -33.48
C GLN A 141 -9.31 19.04 -33.49
N SER A 142 -9.70 19.74 -34.57
CA SER A 142 -10.99 20.42 -34.69
C SER A 142 -12.18 19.47 -34.43
N VAL A 143 -12.72 19.49 -33.21
CA VAL A 143 -13.88 18.71 -32.79
C VAL A 143 -15.16 19.45 -33.19
N THR A 144 -16.05 18.78 -33.91
CA THR A 144 -17.33 19.35 -34.34
C THR A 144 -18.23 19.61 -33.11
N TYR A 145 -19.03 20.66 -33.11
CA TYR A 145 -19.88 21.04 -31.96
C TYR A 145 -20.76 19.90 -31.42
N GLU A 146 -21.23 19.03 -32.30
CA GLU A 146 -22.02 17.84 -31.96
C GLU A 146 -21.19 16.79 -31.20
N GLU A 147 -19.93 16.62 -31.57
CA GLU A 147 -19.00 15.68 -30.94
C GLU A 147 -18.61 16.15 -29.52
N LEU A 148 -18.52 17.48 -29.32
CA LEU A 148 -18.36 18.06 -27.98
C LEU A 148 -19.59 17.80 -27.09
N ARG A 149 -20.80 17.95 -27.65
CA ARG A 149 -22.06 17.64 -26.93
C ARG A 149 -22.14 16.16 -26.56
N GLN A 150 -21.80 15.26 -27.50
CA GLN A 150 -21.79 13.83 -27.24
C GLN A 150 -20.74 13.44 -26.19
N ARG A 151 -19.54 14.05 -26.24
CA ARG A 151 -18.49 13.86 -25.23
C ARG A 151 -18.94 14.35 -23.85
N LEU A 152 -19.64 15.48 -23.79
CA LEU A 152 -20.22 16.00 -22.54
C LEU A 152 -21.29 15.05 -21.99
N HIS A 153 -22.22 14.56 -22.83
CA HIS A 153 -23.23 13.59 -22.41
C HIS A 153 -22.60 12.30 -21.88
N ARG A 154 -21.61 11.74 -22.61
CA ARG A 154 -20.86 10.56 -22.16
C ARG A 154 -20.15 10.80 -20.84
N LYS A 155 -19.56 11.98 -20.66
CA LYS A 155 -18.87 12.36 -19.40
C LYS A 155 -19.85 12.49 -18.23
N ILE A 156 -21.01 13.09 -18.46
CA ILE A 156 -22.08 13.21 -17.45
C ILE A 156 -22.61 11.82 -17.07
N GLU A 157 -22.79 10.93 -18.04
CA GLU A 157 -23.26 9.56 -17.82
C GLU A 157 -22.23 8.72 -17.05
N GLU A 158 -20.93 8.81 -17.40
CA GLU A 158 -19.82 8.26 -16.62
C GLU A 158 -19.89 8.74 -15.16
N PHE A 159 -20.10 10.03 -14.92
CA PHE A 159 -20.23 10.58 -13.56
C PHE A 159 -21.50 10.12 -12.83
N ARG A 160 -22.61 9.87 -13.52
CA ARG A 160 -23.85 9.33 -12.94
C ARG A 160 -23.69 7.87 -12.54
N VAL A 161 -23.11 7.04 -13.43
CA VAL A 161 -22.79 5.63 -13.14
C VAL A 161 -21.80 5.51 -11.96
N ASN A 162 -20.82 6.41 -11.89
CA ASN A 162 -19.83 6.41 -10.83
C ASN A 162 -20.40 6.88 -9.46
N ARG A 163 -21.52 7.63 -9.45
CA ARG A 163 -22.26 7.98 -8.23
C ARG A 163 -23.19 6.86 -7.78
N ASN A 164 -23.84 6.15 -8.71
CA ASN A 164 -24.79 5.07 -8.40
C ASN A 164 -24.11 3.76 -7.94
N THR A 165 -22.78 3.63 -8.02
CA THR A 165 -22.03 2.47 -7.49
C THR A 165 -21.40 2.69 -6.10
N GLY A 166 -21.73 3.81 -5.43
CA GLY A 166 -21.07 4.28 -4.21
C GLY A 166 -21.21 3.42 -2.95
N CYS A 167 -22.18 2.49 -2.86
CA CYS A 167 -22.35 1.63 -1.68
C CYS A 167 -21.60 0.29 -1.80
N SER A 168 -21.56 -0.34 -2.99
CA SER A 168 -20.88 -1.63 -3.20
C SER A 168 -19.37 -1.48 -3.43
N ASN A 169 -18.95 -0.43 -4.13
CA ASN A 169 -17.55 -0.24 -4.52
C ASN A 169 -16.66 0.21 -3.35
N ARG A 170 -17.22 0.88 -2.34
CA ARG A 170 -16.46 1.32 -1.16
C ARG A 170 -15.98 0.14 -0.31
N GLU A 171 -16.81 -0.90 -0.17
CA GLU A 171 -16.47 -2.14 0.54
C GLU A 171 -15.47 -2.99 -0.27
N LYS A 172 -15.67 -3.14 -1.59
CA LYS A 172 -14.73 -3.83 -2.48
C LYS A 172 -13.35 -3.15 -2.50
N LYS A 173 -13.30 -1.82 -2.61
CA LYS A 173 -12.05 -1.05 -2.61
C LYS A 173 -11.35 -1.08 -1.24
N ARG A 174 -12.10 -1.23 -0.14
CA ARG A 174 -11.55 -1.44 1.21
C ARG A 174 -10.96 -2.84 1.38
N ASN A 175 -11.66 -3.87 0.87
CA ASN A 175 -11.18 -5.25 0.87
C ASN A 175 -9.94 -5.44 -0.01
N GLU A 176 -9.95 -4.90 -1.23
CA GLU A 176 -8.80 -4.93 -2.13
C GLU A 176 -7.57 -4.21 -1.51
N ARG A 177 -7.78 -3.08 -0.82
CA ARG A 177 -6.71 -2.38 -0.09
C ARG A 177 -6.17 -3.20 1.08
N ASN A 178 -7.01 -3.96 1.77
CA ASN A 178 -6.60 -4.85 2.86
C ASN A 178 -5.87 -6.09 2.34
N GLU A 179 -6.36 -6.72 1.27
CA GLU A 179 -5.69 -7.86 0.61
C GLU A 179 -4.33 -7.46 0.04
N ARG A 180 -4.23 -6.27 -0.56
CA ARG A 180 -2.95 -5.73 -1.05
C ARG A 180 -1.97 -5.47 0.10
N ARG A 181 -2.44 -4.99 1.25
CA ARG A 181 -1.62 -4.84 2.48
C ARG A 181 -1.14 -6.19 3.01
N GLU A 182 -2.00 -7.20 3.04
CA GLU A 182 -1.63 -8.56 3.46
C GLU A 182 -0.65 -9.24 2.50
N ALA A 183 -0.84 -9.07 1.19
CA ALA A 183 0.06 -9.60 0.16
C ALA A 183 1.45 -8.97 0.26
N ILE A 184 1.53 -7.66 0.51
CA ILE A 184 2.81 -6.95 0.72
C ILE A 184 3.51 -7.43 2.00
N GLN A 185 2.77 -7.69 3.08
CA GLN A 185 3.35 -8.24 4.32
C GLN A 185 3.81 -9.69 4.18
N LYS A 186 3.13 -10.50 3.35
CA LYS A 186 3.53 -11.89 3.04
C LYS A 186 4.76 -11.96 2.13
N LYS A 187 4.89 -11.04 1.17
CA LYS A 187 6.09 -10.94 0.29
C LYS A 187 7.34 -10.47 1.06
N ARG A 188 7.20 -9.55 2.03
CA ARG A 188 8.30 -9.11 2.90
C ARG A 188 8.88 -10.19 3.83
N LYS A 189 8.22 -11.35 3.96
CA LYS A 189 8.72 -12.50 4.74
C LYS A 189 9.34 -13.61 3.89
N ARG A 190 9.39 -13.47 2.56
CA ARG A 190 9.92 -14.49 1.64
C ARG A 190 11.21 -14.09 0.90
N GLU A 191 11.60 -12.82 0.92
CA GLU A 191 12.76 -12.31 0.13
C GLU A 191 14.01 -12.02 0.98
N ASN A 192 14.32 -12.83 2.01
CA ASN A 192 15.59 -12.70 2.75
C ASN A 192 16.54 -13.89 2.57
N ASP A 193 16.27 -14.79 1.63
CA ASP A 193 17.16 -15.90 1.27
C ASP A 193 16.91 -16.25 -0.20
N SER A 194 17.76 -15.74 -1.09
CA SER A 194 18.14 -16.43 -2.34
C SER A 194 18.93 -15.49 -3.25
N ASP A 195 20.25 -15.61 -3.20
CA ASP A 195 21.27 -15.21 -4.17
C ASP A 195 22.39 -16.25 -3.89
N GLU A 196 23.00 -17.03 -4.78
CA GLU A 196 23.28 -17.00 -6.22
C GLU A 196 23.43 -18.46 -6.74
N LYS A 197 23.33 -18.70 -8.06
CA LYS A 197 23.79 -19.95 -8.71
C LYS A 197 24.72 -19.63 -9.88
N LYS A 198 25.91 -20.25 -9.89
CA LYS A 198 26.78 -20.43 -11.07
C LYS A 198 27.13 -21.91 -11.29
N SER A 199 26.81 -22.36 -12.50
CA SER A 199 27.39 -23.32 -13.47
C SER A 199 28.40 -24.46 -13.12
N VAL A 200 28.12 -25.64 -13.73
CA VAL A 200 28.95 -26.82 -14.20
C VAL A 200 29.69 -27.67 -13.13
N THR A 201 29.94 -29.01 -13.18
CA THR A 201 29.96 -30.12 -14.18
C THR A 201 29.75 -31.48 -13.46
N MET A 202 29.29 -32.52 -14.16
CA MET A 202 29.00 -33.90 -13.65
C MET A 202 30.25 -34.78 -13.42
N PRO A 203 30.23 -35.70 -12.43
CA PRO A 203 30.83 -37.03 -12.57
C PRO A 203 29.89 -38.19 -12.16
N SER A 204 30.37 -39.43 -12.32
CA SER A 204 29.65 -40.67 -12.63
C SER A 204 29.00 -41.45 -11.47
N GLU A 205 28.21 -42.46 -11.85
CA GLU A 205 27.06 -43.02 -11.13
C GLU A 205 27.35 -44.07 -10.04
N ILE A 206 28.62 -44.31 -9.69
CA ILE A 206 28.99 -45.49 -8.87
C ILE A 206 29.49 -45.14 -7.45
N GLU A 207 29.79 -43.86 -7.17
CA GLU A 207 30.19 -43.39 -5.82
C GLU A 207 29.08 -42.64 -5.05
N MET A 208 27.89 -42.45 -5.67
CA MET A 208 26.80 -41.66 -5.09
C MET A 208 26.05 -42.37 -3.96
N GLU A 209 25.87 -43.69 -4.01
CA GLU A 209 25.00 -44.36 -3.03
C GLU A 209 25.62 -44.45 -1.62
N ARG A 210 26.95 -44.59 -1.52
CA ARG A 210 27.63 -44.64 -0.21
C ARG A 210 27.71 -43.25 0.43
N ASN A 211 28.01 -42.21 -0.35
CA ASN A 211 28.08 -40.85 0.14
C ASN A 211 26.70 -40.23 0.44
N VAL A 212 25.62 -40.64 -0.25
CA VAL A 212 24.25 -40.12 0.01
C VAL A 212 23.69 -40.62 1.35
N VAL A 213 24.02 -41.84 1.77
CA VAL A 213 23.56 -42.40 3.05
C VAL A 213 24.31 -41.79 4.25
N GLU A 214 25.57 -41.45 4.07
CA GLU A 214 26.39 -40.79 5.10
C GLU A 214 26.06 -39.28 5.18
N ALA A 215 25.95 -38.61 4.03
CA ALA A 215 25.58 -37.21 3.94
C ALA A 215 24.12 -36.94 4.40
N SER A 216 23.20 -37.89 4.26
CA SER A 216 21.82 -37.73 4.78
C SER A 216 21.73 -37.83 6.30
N LYS A 217 22.74 -38.40 6.98
CA LYS A 217 22.86 -38.37 8.45
C LYS A 217 23.55 -37.10 8.95
N GLU A 218 24.44 -36.50 8.16
CA GLU A 218 25.23 -35.33 8.56
C GLU A 218 24.70 -33.97 8.06
N LEU A 219 23.92 -33.94 6.97
CA LEU A 219 23.24 -32.74 6.47
C LEU A 219 21.91 -32.49 7.21
N ALA A 220 21.99 -32.22 8.51
CA ALA A 220 20.97 -31.38 9.13
C ALA A 220 21.18 -29.95 8.59
N PHE A 221 20.29 -29.51 7.69
CA PHE A 221 20.34 -28.27 6.90
C PHE A 221 20.25 -26.96 7.72
N GLY A 222 20.91 -26.88 8.88
CA GLY A 222 20.86 -25.70 9.74
C GLY A 222 21.98 -25.58 10.77
N HIS A 223 22.99 -26.45 10.79
CA HIS A 223 24.12 -26.27 11.72
C HIS A 223 25.46 -26.78 11.15
N VAL A 224 26.10 -25.94 10.34
CA VAL A 224 27.52 -26.07 10.02
C VAL A 224 28.30 -25.56 11.23
N LYS A 225 29.00 -26.45 11.95
CA LYS A 225 29.93 -26.07 13.01
C LYS A 225 31.29 -25.80 12.38
N LEU A 226 31.57 -24.54 12.06
CA LEU A 226 32.94 -24.09 11.83
C LEU A 226 33.56 -23.87 13.22
N GLY A 227 34.51 -24.74 13.55
CA GLY A 227 35.30 -24.62 14.76
C GLY A 227 36.37 -23.55 14.60
N THR A 228 36.21 -22.45 15.32
CA THR A 228 37.31 -21.64 15.86
C THR A 228 36.93 -21.26 17.28
N GLU A 229 37.91 -21.37 18.17
CA GLU A 229 37.82 -21.31 19.62
C GLU A 229 37.12 -20.05 20.16
N GLU A 230 36.51 -20.25 21.34
CA GLU A 230 36.20 -19.25 22.35
C GLU A 230 35.52 -17.94 21.93
N GLU A 231 34.19 -17.99 21.85
CA GLU A 231 33.39 -16.97 22.52
C GLU A 231 32.04 -17.56 22.92
N GLN A 232 31.78 -17.63 24.23
CA GLN A 232 30.48 -17.95 24.78
C GLN A 232 29.46 -16.86 24.41
N GLY A 233 28.97 -16.91 23.18
CA GLY A 233 27.75 -16.22 22.77
C GLY A 233 26.61 -16.83 23.57
N LYS A 234 26.29 -16.24 24.73
CA LYS A 234 25.22 -16.63 25.66
C LYS A 234 24.08 -17.31 24.92
N ASN A 235 24.05 -18.64 24.97
CA ASN A 235 22.97 -19.44 24.42
C ASN A 235 21.67 -18.85 24.97
N LYS A 236 20.89 -18.17 24.13
CA LYS A 236 19.59 -17.63 24.50
C LYS A 236 18.78 -18.83 24.95
N LYS A 237 18.72 -19.06 26.27
CA LYS A 237 18.06 -20.23 26.87
C LYS A 237 16.70 -20.34 26.18
N LYS A 238 16.50 -21.44 25.44
CA LYS A 238 15.25 -21.67 24.71
C LYS A 238 14.13 -21.46 25.72
N LYS A 239 13.21 -20.53 25.42
CA LYS A 239 12.05 -20.28 26.29
C LYS A 239 11.37 -21.62 26.52
N LEU A 240 11.08 -21.93 27.78
CA LEU A 240 10.38 -23.16 28.13
C LEU A 240 9.09 -23.22 27.31
N SER A 241 8.67 -24.42 26.92
CA SER A 241 7.39 -24.55 26.22
C SER A 241 6.27 -24.05 27.14
N LYS A 242 5.28 -23.36 26.58
CA LYS A 242 4.13 -22.81 27.33
C LYS A 242 3.39 -23.88 28.15
N LEU A 243 3.48 -25.15 27.74
CA LEU A 243 2.97 -26.30 28.48
C LEU A 243 3.74 -26.53 29.79
N LYS A 244 5.08 -26.51 29.74
CA LYS A 244 5.93 -26.61 30.93
C LYS A 244 5.74 -25.40 31.86
N GLU A 245 5.52 -24.21 31.30
CA GLU A 245 5.18 -23.02 32.08
C GLU A 245 3.81 -23.17 32.78
N LEU A 246 2.81 -23.74 32.09
CA LEU A 246 1.49 -24.01 32.66
C LEU A 246 1.57 -25.03 33.80
N GLU A 247 2.30 -26.12 33.60
CA GLU A 247 2.52 -27.13 34.66
C GLU A 247 3.20 -26.53 35.88
N LYS A 248 4.22 -25.69 35.69
CA LYS A 248 4.89 -24.97 36.78
C LYS A 248 3.94 -24.01 37.50
N ALA A 249 3.15 -23.24 36.74
CA ALA A 249 2.16 -22.32 37.31
C ALA A 249 1.11 -23.05 38.16
N LYS A 250 0.62 -24.21 37.69
CA LYS A 250 -0.32 -25.05 38.46
C LYS A 250 0.30 -25.60 39.74
N LYS A 251 1.52 -26.16 39.66
CA LYS A 251 2.25 -26.66 40.84
C LYS A 251 2.49 -25.56 41.88
N LEU A 252 2.76 -24.34 41.41
CA LEU A 252 2.89 -23.18 42.29
C LEU A 252 1.55 -22.77 42.90
N GLU A 253 0.44 -22.86 42.16
CA GLU A 253 -0.90 -22.60 42.70
C GLU A 253 -1.30 -23.64 43.76
N GLU A 254 -0.96 -24.90 43.55
CA GLU A 254 -1.16 -26.00 44.51
C GLU A 254 -0.36 -25.76 45.79
N ALA A 255 0.95 -25.48 45.68
CA ALA A 255 1.82 -25.20 46.84
C ALA A 255 1.43 -23.93 47.62
N LYS A 256 0.67 -23.00 47.01
CA LYS A 256 0.15 -21.80 47.66
C LYS A 256 -1.12 -22.08 48.47
N LYS A 257 -1.84 -23.16 48.18
CA LYS A 257 -3.09 -23.54 48.86
C LYS A 257 -2.87 -24.31 50.16
N ASP A 258 -1.64 -24.77 50.43
CA ASP A 258 -1.32 -25.48 51.68
C ASP A 258 -1.39 -24.53 52.90
N PRO A 259 -2.16 -24.85 53.95
CA PRO A 259 -2.48 -23.91 55.04
C PRO A 259 -1.28 -23.51 55.92
N GLY A 260 -0.27 -24.38 56.06
CA GLY A 260 0.91 -24.09 56.90
C GLY A 260 2.11 -23.48 56.15
N LYS A 261 2.37 -23.93 54.92
CA LYS A 261 3.54 -23.52 54.12
C LYS A 261 3.18 -22.55 53.00
N GLY A 262 1.90 -22.46 52.63
CA GLY A 262 1.41 -21.68 51.50
C GLY A 262 1.70 -20.19 51.64
N GLU A 263 1.52 -19.60 52.82
CA GLU A 263 1.82 -18.18 53.04
C GLU A 263 3.29 -17.84 52.85
N ILE A 264 4.18 -18.72 53.32
CA ILE A 264 5.63 -18.55 53.18
C ILE A 264 6.02 -18.68 51.71
N VAL A 265 5.45 -19.65 50.99
CA VAL A 265 5.66 -19.86 49.55
C VAL A 265 5.11 -18.68 48.74
N LEU A 266 3.93 -18.17 49.09
CA LEU A 266 3.29 -16.99 48.51
C LEU A 266 4.21 -15.77 48.64
N LYS A 267 4.66 -15.46 49.86
CA LYS A 267 5.57 -14.35 50.13
C LYS A 267 6.86 -14.50 49.33
N LYS A 268 7.57 -15.64 49.43
CA LYS A 268 8.81 -15.89 48.68
C LYS A 268 8.63 -15.74 47.17
N HIS A 269 7.59 -16.36 46.60
CA HIS A 269 7.33 -16.29 45.17
C HIS A 269 6.94 -14.88 44.70
N SER A 270 6.16 -14.14 45.50
CA SER A 270 5.77 -12.77 45.17
C SER A 270 6.98 -11.83 45.13
N TRP A 271 7.89 -11.92 46.11
CA TRP A 271 9.13 -11.17 46.12
C TRP A 271 10.05 -11.55 44.97
N GLN A 272 10.23 -12.85 44.69
CA GLN A 272 11.02 -13.32 43.55
C GLN A 272 10.44 -12.89 42.20
N ALA A 273 9.12 -12.88 42.05
CA ALA A 273 8.47 -12.39 40.84
C ALA A 273 8.62 -10.87 40.69
N ALA A 274 8.54 -10.11 41.78
CA ALA A 274 8.74 -8.67 41.78
C ALA A 274 10.19 -8.30 41.41
N THR A 275 11.18 -8.96 42.01
CA THR A 275 12.60 -8.74 41.67
C THR A 275 12.90 -9.13 40.23
N SER A 276 12.38 -10.27 39.75
CA SER A 276 12.52 -10.69 38.35
C SER A 276 11.89 -9.68 37.38
N ARG A 277 10.73 -9.12 37.74
CA ARG A 277 10.05 -8.10 36.92
C ARG A 277 10.81 -6.77 36.93
N ALA A 278 11.35 -6.35 38.08
CA ALA A 278 12.21 -5.17 38.20
C ALA A 278 13.51 -5.30 37.40
N ALA A 279 14.09 -6.51 37.35
CA ALA A 279 15.21 -6.86 36.49
C ALA A 279 14.85 -6.93 34.99
N GLY A 280 13.57 -6.77 34.63
CA GLY A 280 13.10 -6.74 33.24
C GLY A 280 12.72 -8.11 32.65
N PHE A 281 12.71 -9.18 33.44
CA PHE A 281 12.26 -10.49 32.97
C PHE A 281 10.73 -10.53 32.85
N LYS A 282 10.23 -11.12 31.76
CA LYS A 282 8.79 -11.32 31.54
C LYS A 282 8.33 -12.56 32.30
N VAL A 283 7.66 -12.32 33.42
CA VAL A 283 7.13 -13.37 34.30
C VAL A 283 5.73 -13.80 33.84
N HIS A 284 5.48 -15.11 33.74
CA HIS A 284 4.24 -15.72 33.24
C HIS A 284 3.69 -16.74 34.24
N ASP A 285 3.00 -16.27 35.28
CA ASP A 285 2.58 -17.12 36.40
C ASP A 285 1.09 -17.52 36.37
N ASP A 286 0.29 -16.90 35.50
CA ASP A 286 -1.16 -17.10 35.47
C ASP A 286 -1.56 -18.35 34.64
N PRO A 287 -2.04 -19.45 35.26
CA PRO A 287 -2.34 -20.69 34.54
C PRO A 287 -3.48 -20.50 33.53
N GLN A 288 -4.49 -19.69 33.87
CA GLN A 288 -5.60 -19.40 32.97
C GLN A 288 -5.18 -18.63 31.70
N ARG A 289 -4.23 -17.69 31.82
CA ARG A 289 -3.74 -16.93 30.66
C ARG A 289 -2.87 -17.81 29.77
N LEU A 290 -2.04 -18.68 30.36
CA LEU A 290 -1.28 -19.69 29.64
C LEU A 290 -2.20 -20.65 28.87
N MET A 291 -3.27 -21.16 29.49
CA MET A 291 -4.30 -21.96 28.80
C MET A 291 -4.96 -21.21 27.64
N LYS A 292 -5.37 -19.95 27.84
CA LYS A 292 -5.96 -19.14 26.76
C LYS A 292 -4.98 -18.94 25.61
N SER A 293 -3.69 -18.76 25.90
CA SER A 293 -2.64 -18.62 24.88
C SER A 293 -2.47 -19.91 24.06
N LEU A 294 -2.45 -21.06 24.72
CA LEU A 294 -2.38 -22.38 24.08
C LEU A 294 -3.61 -22.66 23.21
N ARG A 295 -4.82 -22.31 23.68
CA ARG A 295 -6.05 -22.44 22.88
C ARG A 295 -5.99 -21.57 21.62
N LYS A 296 -5.48 -20.34 21.72
CA LYS A 296 -5.30 -19.44 20.56
C LYS A 296 -4.32 -20.03 19.54
N GLU A 297 -3.21 -20.57 20.02
CA GLU A 297 -2.18 -21.23 19.19
C GLU A 297 -2.74 -22.46 18.47
N LYS A 298 -3.44 -23.35 19.19
CA LYS A 298 -4.16 -24.49 18.59
C LYS A 298 -5.17 -24.04 17.53
N LYS A 299 -5.97 -23.00 17.81
CA LYS A 299 -6.93 -22.45 16.83
C LYS A 299 -6.25 -21.89 15.59
N GLN A 300 -5.10 -21.22 15.74
CA GLN A 300 -4.31 -20.74 14.61
C GLN A 300 -3.74 -21.90 13.77
N GLN A 301 -3.26 -22.95 14.43
CA GLN A 301 -2.76 -24.15 13.78
C GLN A 301 -3.88 -24.85 12.98
N LEU A 302 -5.06 -25.05 13.58
CA LEU A 302 -6.22 -25.64 12.88
C LEU A 302 -6.60 -24.84 11.64
N LYS A 303 -6.70 -23.50 11.75
CA LYS A 303 -6.95 -22.62 10.59
C LYS A 303 -5.86 -22.74 9.52
N SER A 304 -4.61 -22.93 9.93
CA SER A 304 -3.50 -23.11 8.98
C SER A 304 -3.61 -24.45 8.26
N VAL A 305 -3.96 -25.51 8.99
CA VAL A 305 -4.17 -26.87 8.44
C VAL A 305 -5.35 -26.87 7.47
N GLU A 306 -6.49 -26.29 7.84
CA GLU A 306 -7.66 -26.15 6.96
C GLU A 306 -7.32 -25.41 5.67
N LYS A 307 -6.62 -24.27 5.78
CA LYS A 307 -6.17 -23.52 4.60
C LYS A 307 -5.20 -24.32 3.73
N TRP A 308 -4.35 -25.14 4.34
CA TRP A 308 -3.43 -26.00 3.60
C TRP A 308 -4.20 -27.11 2.88
N LYS A 309 -5.14 -27.77 3.56
CA LYS A 309 -6.02 -28.77 2.96
C LYS A 309 -6.79 -28.19 1.75
N GLY A 310 -7.42 -27.03 1.90
CA GLY A 310 -8.10 -26.36 0.79
C GLY A 310 -7.18 -26.02 -0.39
N ARG A 311 -5.89 -25.71 -0.16
CA ARG A 311 -4.91 -25.52 -1.24
C ARG A 311 -4.54 -26.83 -1.94
N ILE A 312 -4.42 -27.91 -1.20
CA ILE A 312 -4.16 -29.24 -1.79
C ILE A 312 -5.37 -29.65 -2.63
N GLU A 313 -6.58 -29.55 -2.07
CA GLU A 313 -7.83 -29.92 -2.74
C GLU A 313 -8.05 -29.11 -4.01
N THR A 314 -7.86 -27.79 -3.98
CA THR A 314 -7.94 -26.95 -5.19
C THR A 314 -6.90 -27.37 -6.24
N THR A 315 -5.66 -27.65 -5.83
CA THR A 315 -4.62 -28.13 -6.75
C THR A 315 -4.99 -29.49 -7.36
N GLN A 316 -5.50 -30.42 -6.55
CA GLN A 316 -5.96 -31.74 -7.01
C GLN A 316 -7.15 -31.62 -7.95
N LYS A 317 -8.13 -30.77 -7.63
CA LYS A 317 -9.28 -30.48 -8.49
C LYS A 317 -8.84 -29.92 -9.84
N MET A 318 -7.96 -28.91 -9.85
CA MET A 318 -7.42 -28.35 -11.10
C MET A 318 -6.64 -29.39 -11.92
N LYS A 319 -5.92 -30.31 -11.28
CA LYS A 319 -5.26 -31.44 -11.97
C LYS A 319 -6.29 -32.40 -12.55
N ALA A 320 -7.31 -32.76 -11.78
CA ALA A 320 -8.37 -33.67 -12.20
C ALA A 320 -9.18 -33.09 -13.37
N GLU A 321 -9.60 -31.82 -13.31
CA GLU A 321 -10.31 -31.13 -14.39
C GLU A 321 -9.47 -31.06 -15.67
N ARG A 322 -8.17 -30.79 -15.56
CA ARG A 322 -7.26 -30.83 -16.73
C ARG A 322 -7.17 -32.23 -17.32
N GLN A 323 -7.11 -33.25 -16.47
CA GLN A 323 -7.05 -34.64 -16.93
C GLN A 323 -8.37 -35.08 -17.56
N GLN A 324 -9.51 -34.68 -16.99
CA GLN A 324 -10.84 -34.92 -17.53
C GLN A 324 -11.01 -34.28 -18.91
N LYS A 325 -10.62 -33.00 -19.08
CA LYS A 325 -10.63 -32.34 -20.39
C LYS A 325 -9.75 -33.05 -21.41
N ARG A 326 -8.60 -33.60 -20.99
CA ARG A 326 -7.74 -34.40 -21.88
C ARG A 326 -8.43 -35.70 -22.29
N SER A 327 -9.03 -36.44 -21.34
CA SER A 327 -9.76 -37.66 -21.68
C SER A 327 -10.97 -37.41 -22.58
N GLU A 328 -11.72 -36.32 -22.34
CA GLU A 328 -12.85 -35.90 -23.18
C GLU A 328 -12.38 -35.56 -24.60
N ASN A 329 -11.30 -34.78 -24.76
CA ASN A 329 -10.74 -34.46 -26.07
C ASN A 329 -10.20 -35.69 -26.81
N ILE A 330 -9.61 -36.65 -26.09
CA ILE A 330 -9.14 -37.92 -26.67
C ILE A 330 -10.35 -38.77 -27.11
N ALA A 331 -11.38 -38.88 -26.28
CA ALA A 331 -12.61 -39.58 -26.60
C ALA A 331 -13.30 -38.96 -27.83
N GLN A 332 -13.39 -37.63 -27.88
CA GLN A 332 -13.93 -36.92 -29.04
C GLN A 332 -13.13 -37.21 -30.31
N LYS A 333 -11.78 -37.15 -30.26
CA LYS A 333 -10.93 -37.51 -31.40
C LYS A 333 -11.13 -38.96 -31.84
N ILE A 334 -11.34 -39.90 -30.91
CA ILE A 334 -11.64 -41.30 -31.23
C ILE A 334 -13.00 -41.40 -31.90
N HIS A 335 -14.02 -40.71 -31.38
CA HIS A 335 -15.36 -40.66 -31.95
C HIS A 335 -15.35 -40.08 -33.37
N ASP A 336 -14.73 -38.92 -33.57
CA ASP A 336 -14.64 -38.28 -34.89
C ASP A 336 -13.91 -39.17 -35.91
N LYS A 337 -12.88 -39.92 -35.48
CA LYS A 337 -12.22 -40.91 -36.34
C LYS A 337 -13.15 -42.07 -36.70
N LYS A 338 -14.01 -42.53 -35.78
CA LYS A 338 -15.04 -43.55 -36.07
C LYS A 338 -16.08 -43.01 -37.04
N MET A 339 -16.61 -41.80 -36.80
CA MET A 339 -17.60 -41.16 -37.70
C MET A 339 -17.03 -40.96 -39.10
N LYS A 340 -15.80 -40.45 -39.25
CA LYS A 340 -15.12 -40.35 -40.56
C LYS A 340 -14.95 -41.69 -41.27
N ARG A 341 -14.74 -42.79 -40.52
CA ARG A 341 -14.68 -44.14 -41.11
C ARG A 341 -16.06 -44.60 -41.58
N ILE A 342 -17.11 -44.32 -40.82
CA ILE A 342 -18.50 -44.60 -41.17
C ILE A 342 -18.90 -43.78 -42.41
N GLU A 343 -18.71 -42.46 -42.39
CA GLU A 343 -18.97 -41.55 -43.53
C GLU A 343 -18.23 -41.98 -44.79
N LYS A 344 -16.96 -42.42 -44.69
CA LYS A 344 -16.23 -42.95 -45.86
C LYS A 344 -16.85 -44.25 -46.38
N ARG A 345 -17.35 -45.12 -45.49
CA ARG A 345 -18.00 -46.38 -45.86
C ARG A 345 -19.36 -46.11 -46.49
N GLU A 346 -20.16 -45.21 -45.92
CA GLU A 346 -21.44 -44.75 -46.47
C GLU A 346 -21.25 -44.02 -47.80
N LYS A 347 -20.28 -43.11 -47.93
CA LYS A 347 -19.97 -42.45 -49.21
C LYS A 347 -19.52 -43.44 -50.28
N LYS A 348 -18.83 -44.53 -49.91
CA LYS A 348 -18.50 -45.61 -50.85
C LYS A 348 -19.73 -46.42 -51.23
N LEU A 349 -20.62 -46.70 -50.27
CA LEU A 349 -21.88 -47.39 -50.52
C LEU A 349 -22.83 -46.56 -51.39
N MET A 350 -22.86 -45.25 -51.19
CA MET A 350 -23.74 -44.29 -51.88
C MET A 350 -23.13 -43.68 -53.15
N ARG A 351 -21.90 -44.05 -53.53
CA ARG A 351 -21.27 -43.59 -54.80
C ARG A 351 -21.98 -44.32 -55.95
N PRO A 352 -22.63 -43.60 -56.89
CA PRO A 352 -23.20 -44.23 -58.07
C PRO A 352 -22.08 -44.92 -58.86
N GLY A 353 -22.24 -46.21 -59.14
CA GLY A 353 -21.33 -46.95 -60.02
C GLY A 353 -21.58 -46.63 -61.49
N PHE A 354 -20.90 -47.35 -62.38
CA PHE A 354 -21.07 -47.27 -63.84
C PHE A 354 -22.52 -47.58 -64.29
N GLU A 355 -23.30 -48.31 -63.49
CA GLU A 355 -24.70 -48.66 -63.74
C GLU A 355 -25.72 -47.78 -62.98
N GLY A 356 -25.28 -46.70 -62.31
CA GLY A 356 -26.14 -45.90 -61.43
C GLY A 356 -26.33 -46.49 -60.03
N ARG A 357 -27.19 -45.86 -59.21
CA ARG A 357 -27.48 -46.30 -57.83
C ARG A 357 -28.23 -47.64 -57.86
N LYS A 358 -27.63 -48.73 -57.38
CA LYS A 358 -28.35 -49.97 -57.08
C LYS A 358 -29.03 -49.84 -55.71
N ASP A 359 -30.35 -49.65 -55.73
CA ASP A 359 -31.19 -49.84 -54.55
C ASP A 359 -31.26 -51.34 -54.23
N GLY A 360 -30.36 -51.82 -53.37
CA GLY A 360 -30.51 -53.12 -52.72
C GLY A 360 -29.36 -54.11 -52.93
N PHE A 361 -29.26 -55.04 -51.97
CA PHE A 361 -28.34 -56.18 -51.98
C PHE A 361 -28.96 -57.28 -52.86
N ILE A 362 -28.24 -57.78 -53.86
CA ILE A 362 -28.72 -58.74 -54.87
C ILE A 362 -29.13 -60.12 -54.28
N ASN A 363 -28.83 -60.39 -53.00
CA ASN A 363 -29.16 -61.67 -52.34
C ASN A 363 -30.46 -61.64 -51.50
N GLY A 364 -31.45 -60.84 -51.89
CA GLY A 364 -32.75 -60.75 -51.19
C GLY A 364 -33.86 -61.65 -51.74
N SER A 365 -33.66 -62.34 -52.87
CA SER A 365 -34.67 -63.24 -53.43
C SER A 365 -34.05 -64.44 -54.14
N SER A 366 -33.85 -65.52 -53.40
CA SER A 366 -33.93 -66.88 -53.95
C SER A 366 -34.59 -67.74 -52.89
N ALA A 367 -35.87 -68.01 -53.14
CA ALA A 367 -36.57 -69.18 -52.63
C ALA A 367 -35.92 -70.47 -53.15
#